data_AF-A0A1Y1NK92-F1
#
_entry.id   AF-A0A1Y1NK92-F1
#
_cell.length_a   1.000
_cell.length_b   1.000
_cell.length_c   1.000
_cell.angle_alpha   90.00
_cell.angle_beta   90.00
_cell.angle_gamma   90.00
#
_symmetry.space_group_name_H-M   'P 1'
#
loop_
_entity.id
_entity.type
_entity.pdbx_description
1 polymer ?
#
loop_
_entity_poly.entity_id
_entity_poly.type
_entity_poly.pdbx_seq_one_letter_code
_entity_poly.pdbx_strand_id
1 'polypeptide(L)'
;KQAEDILIPLGEYFQIQDDYLDNFGLPEHIGKIGTDIKDNKCSWLVNQALEIATPEQRKILEDNYGLKDDAKEAVIKKLYDDMKLKERYEAFEEKRAGEIRAMVEMVDESEGLKKGVFEVFLNKIYKRTK
;
A
#
# COMPACT_ATOMS: atom_id res chain seq x y z
N LYS A 1 -25.28 1.16 2.06
CA LYS A 1 -24.48 2.24 2.68
C LYS A 1 -23.43 1.67 3.63
N GLN A 2 -23.78 0.95 4.70
CA GLN A 2 -22.80 0.30 5.61
C GLN A 2 -21.72 -0.52 4.89
N ALA A 3 -22.11 -1.32 3.90
CA ALA A 3 -21.16 -2.11 3.11
C ALA A 3 -20.19 -1.23 2.29
N GLU A 4 -20.66 -0.12 1.72
CA GLU A 4 -19.83 0.81 0.95
C GLU A 4 -18.83 1.52 1.86
N ASP A 5 -19.28 1.94 3.05
CA ASP A 5 -18.46 2.60 4.07
C ASP A 5 -17.29 1.72 4.54
N ILE A 6 -17.42 0.39 4.45
CA ILE A 6 -16.36 -0.58 4.78
C ILE A 6 -15.54 -0.98 3.55
N LEU A 7 -16.21 -1.27 2.43
CA LEU A 7 -15.57 -1.84 1.24
C LEU A 7 -14.71 -0.81 0.50
N ILE A 8 -15.03 0.49 0.56
CA ILE A 8 -14.18 1.53 -0.03
C ILE A 8 -12.83 1.63 0.71
N PRO A 9 -12.77 1.84 2.05
CA PRO A 9 -11.50 1.84 2.78
C PRO A 9 -10.72 0.52 2.69
N LEU A 10 -11.42 -0.62 2.61
CA LEU A 10 -10.81 -1.93 2.43
C LEU A 10 -10.18 -2.08 1.04
N GLY A 11 -10.85 -1.61 -0.01
CA GLY A 11 -10.31 -1.59 -1.37
C GLY A 11 -9.11 -0.66 -1.50
N GLU A 12 -9.15 0.53 -0.88
CA GLU A 12 -8.02 1.45 -0.81
C GLU A 12 -6.83 0.80 -0.10
N TYR A 13 -7.06 0.17 1.05
CA TYR A 13 -6.03 -0.57 1.78
C TYR A 13 -5.41 -1.67 0.91
N PHE A 14 -6.23 -2.46 0.23
CA PHE A 14 -5.77 -3.53 -0.66
C PHE A 14 -4.85 -3.01 -1.78
N GLN A 15 -5.22 -1.88 -2.41
CA GLN A 15 -4.42 -1.28 -3.47
C GLN A 15 -3.11 -0.69 -2.93
N ILE A 16 -3.14 0.01 -1.80
CA ILE A 16 -1.93 0.54 -1.15
C ILE A 16 -0.98 -0.60 -0.78
N GLN A 17 -1.50 -1.73 -0.34
CA GLN A 17 -0.72 -2.92 -0.07
C GLN A 17 -0.14 -3.53 -1.36
N ASP A 18 -0.84 -3.48 -2.50
CA ASP A 18 -0.29 -3.90 -3.80
C ASP A 18 0.90 -3.03 -4.21
N ASP A 19 0.76 -1.70 -4.09
CA ASP A 19 1.82 -0.73 -4.38
C ASP A 19 3.04 -0.92 -3.46
N TYR A 20 2.80 -1.22 -2.18
CA TYR A 20 3.87 -1.55 -1.22
C TYR A 20 4.59 -2.83 -1.63
N LEU A 21 3.83 -3.90 -1.94
CA LEU A 21 4.39 -5.19 -2.32
C LEU A 21 5.16 -5.10 -3.65
N ASP A 22 4.70 -4.30 -4.62
CA ASP A 22 5.41 -4.10 -5.89
C ASP A 22 6.89 -3.70 -5.69
N ASN A 23 7.16 -2.89 -4.67
CA ASN A 23 8.52 -2.49 -4.32
C ASN A 23 9.22 -3.43 -3.32
N PHE A 24 8.54 -3.77 -2.21
CA PHE A 24 9.16 -4.40 -1.04
C PHE A 24 8.93 -5.90 -0.91
N GLY A 25 7.99 -6.47 -1.67
CA GLY A 25 7.76 -7.90 -1.62
C GLY A 25 8.76 -8.66 -2.49
N LEU A 26 8.97 -9.91 -2.11
CA LEU A 26 9.91 -10.79 -2.81
C LEU A 26 9.25 -11.30 -4.10
N PRO A 27 9.95 -11.29 -5.25
CA PRO A 27 9.40 -11.82 -6.51
C PRO A 27 8.86 -13.25 -6.39
N GLU A 28 9.50 -14.07 -5.55
CA GLU A 28 9.11 -15.46 -5.24
C GLU A 28 7.73 -15.56 -4.58
N HIS A 29 7.31 -14.52 -3.83
CA HIS A 29 6.05 -14.49 -3.11
C HIS A 29 4.93 -13.85 -3.94
N ILE A 30 5.24 -12.78 -4.67
CA ILE A 30 4.23 -12.02 -5.44
C ILE A 30 3.96 -12.67 -6.80
N GLY A 31 4.89 -13.47 -7.33
CA GLY A 31 4.76 -14.12 -8.64
C GLY A 31 4.87 -13.15 -9.84
N LYS A 32 5.19 -11.88 -9.58
CA LYS A 32 5.52 -10.85 -10.57
C LYS A 32 6.76 -10.08 -10.14
N ILE A 33 7.48 -9.55 -11.12
CA ILE A 33 8.50 -8.52 -10.89
C ILE A 33 7.75 -7.19 -10.81
N GLY A 34 7.96 -6.42 -9.74
CA GLY A 34 7.34 -5.11 -9.61
C GLY A 34 7.90 -4.12 -10.63
N THR A 35 7.02 -3.27 -11.17
CA THR A 35 7.37 -2.33 -12.26
C THR A 35 6.94 -0.89 -12.00
N ASP A 36 6.32 -0.59 -10.86
CA ASP A 36 5.68 0.71 -10.60
C ASP A 36 6.65 1.89 -10.79
N ILE A 37 7.87 1.75 -10.29
CA ILE A 37 8.93 2.76 -10.41
C ILE A 37 9.28 3.00 -11.88
N LYS A 38 9.48 1.94 -12.66
CA LYS A 38 9.90 2.04 -14.07
C LYS A 38 8.77 2.51 -14.98
N ASP A 39 7.53 2.18 -14.63
CA ASP A 39 6.34 2.54 -15.38
C ASP A 39 5.81 3.93 -15.02
N ASN A 40 6.52 4.67 -14.16
CA ASN A 40 6.13 6.00 -13.70
C ASN A 40 4.72 6.02 -13.06
N LYS A 41 4.37 4.96 -12.32
CA LYS A 41 3.06 4.89 -11.68
C LYS A 41 2.98 5.85 -10.52
N CYS A 42 1.81 6.44 -10.34
CA CYS A 42 1.45 7.25 -9.18
C CYS A 42 1.07 6.34 -8.00
N SER A 43 2.00 5.48 -7.59
CA SER A 43 1.79 4.53 -6.50
C SER A 43 1.77 5.24 -5.14
N TRP A 44 1.27 4.56 -4.12
CA TRP A 44 1.29 5.07 -2.75
C TRP A 44 2.71 5.45 -2.30
N LEU A 45 3.72 4.64 -2.63
CA LEU A 45 5.11 4.86 -2.20
C LEU A 45 5.70 6.18 -2.71
N VAL A 46 5.52 6.53 -3.99
CA VAL A 46 6.05 7.79 -4.51
C VAL A 46 5.33 9.00 -3.91
N ASN A 47 4.02 8.88 -3.67
CA ASN A 47 3.27 9.93 -2.99
C ASN A 47 3.75 10.14 -1.55
N GLN A 48 3.97 9.05 -0.80
CA GLN A 48 4.52 9.15 0.56
C GLN A 48 5.95 9.70 0.56
N ALA A 49 6.78 9.33 -0.41
CA ALA A 49 8.12 9.88 -0.54
C ALA A 49 8.07 11.39 -0.78
N LEU A 50 7.29 11.85 -1.77
CA LEU A 50 7.16 13.26 -2.12
C LEU A 50 6.66 14.14 -0.96
N GLU A 51 5.83 13.59 -0.08
CA GLU A 51 5.28 14.29 1.09
C GLU A 51 6.35 14.68 2.12
N ILE A 52 7.40 13.86 2.28
CA ILE A 52 8.45 14.07 3.30
C ILE A 52 9.85 14.30 2.72
N ALA A 53 9.99 14.29 1.40
CA ALA A 53 11.29 14.44 0.76
C ALA A 53 11.92 15.82 1.05
N THR A 54 13.18 15.80 1.45
CA THR A 54 14.05 16.97 1.39
C THR A 54 14.28 17.41 -0.06
N PRO A 55 14.73 18.65 -0.33
CA PRO A 55 15.05 19.09 -1.70
C PRO A 55 16.03 18.15 -2.42
N GLU A 56 17.02 17.62 -1.71
CA GLU A 56 18.00 16.69 -2.24
C GLU A 56 17.37 15.33 -2.60
N GLN A 57 16.54 14.78 -1.71
CA GLN A 57 15.82 13.53 -1.97
C GLN A 57 14.80 13.68 -3.10
N ARG A 58 14.13 14.84 -3.17
CA ARG A 58 13.20 15.16 -4.27
C ARG A 58 13.91 15.20 -5.60
N LYS A 59 15.11 15.78 -5.66
CA LYS A 59 15.93 15.75 -6.88
C LYS A 59 16.30 14.32 -7.29
N ILE A 60 16.59 13.43 -6.33
CA ILE A 60 16.82 12.01 -6.62
C ILE A 60 15.57 11.36 -7.21
N LEU A 61 14.36 11.63 -6.68
CA LEU A 61 13.12 11.14 -7.28
C LEU A 61 12.96 11.62 -8.72
N GLU A 62 13.13 12.92 -8.97
CA GLU A 62 12.98 13.55 -10.29
C GLU A 62 13.99 13.02 -11.34
N ASP A 63 15.24 12.75 -10.93
CA ASP A 63 16.31 12.32 -11.83
C ASP A 63 16.30 10.80 -12.13
N ASN A 64 15.49 10.00 -11.41
CA ASN A 64 15.56 8.53 -11.48
C ASN A 64 14.20 7.81 -11.59
N TYR A 65 13.09 8.38 -11.13
CA TYR A 65 11.77 7.74 -11.18
C TYR A 65 11.19 7.73 -12.61
N GLY A 66 10.47 6.67 -12.99
CA GLY A 66 9.81 6.56 -14.30
C GLY A 66 10.74 6.24 -15.48
N LEU A 67 11.99 5.85 -15.20
CA LEU A 67 12.96 5.47 -16.22
C LEU A 67 13.06 3.95 -16.33
N LYS A 68 13.02 3.42 -17.55
CA LYS A 68 13.18 1.99 -17.85
C LYS A 68 14.65 1.55 -17.77
N ASP A 69 15.26 1.75 -16.61
CA ASP A 69 16.66 1.48 -16.32
C ASP A 69 16.78 0.87 -14.91
N ASP A 70 17.40 -0.30 -14.80
CA ASP A 70 17.53 -1.06 -13.56
C ASP A 70 18.39 -0.34 -12.51
N ALA A 71 19.42 0.40 -12.94
CA ALA A 71 20.27 1.17 -12.04
C ALA A 71 19.50 2.36 -11.46
N LYS A 72 18.66 3.00 -12.28
CA LYS A 72 17.78 4.10 -11.85
C LYS A 72 16.70 3.60 -10.86
N GLU A 73 16.10 2.45 -11.14
CA GLU A 73 15.18 1.80 -10.20
C GLU A 73 15.86 1.49 -8.86
N ALA A 74 17.07 0.92 -8.88
CA ALA A 74 17.81 0.60 -7.66
C ALA A 74 18.09 1.83 -6.79
N VAL A 75 18.35 3.00 -7.40
CA VAL A 75 18.50 4.27 -6.68
C VAL A 75 17.20 4.65 -5.95
N ILE A 76 16.06 4.51 -6.61
CA ILE A 76 14.74 4.80 -5.99
C ILE A 76 14.45 3.82 -4.86
N LYS A 77 14.70 2.52 -5.05
CA LYS A 77 14.49 1.49 -4.01
C LYS A 77 15.29 1.81 -2.75
N LYS A 78 16.58 2.11 -2.92
CA LYS A 78 17.45 2.53 -1.82
C LYS A 78 16.95 3.81 -1.15
N LEU A 79 16.48 4.79 -1.94
CA LEU A 79 15.92 6.01 -1.38
C LEU A 79 14.69 5.73 -0.51
N TYR A 80 13.79 4.83 -0.93
CA TYR A 80 12.64 4.42 -0.12
C TYR A 80 13.04 3.75 1.19
N ASP A 81 14.10 2.94 1.18
CA ASP A 81 14.69 2.36 2.40
C ASP A 81 15.25 3.46 3.33
N ASP A 82 16.05 4.38 2.78
CA ASP A 82 16.65 5.49 3.54
C ASP A 82 15.57 6.42 4.15
N MET A 83 14.42 6.53 3.48
CA MET A 83 13.24 7.29 3.92
C MET A 83 12.32 6.52 4.88
N LYS A 84 12.63 5.25 5.20
CA LYS A 84 11.85 4.41 6.11
C LYS A 84 10.38 4.26 5.68
N LEU A 85 10.14 4.13 4.38
CA LEU A 85 8.78 4.01 3.85
C LEU A 85 8.14 2.68 4.22
N LYS A 86 8.94 1.64 4.50
CA LYS A 86 8.45 0.37 5.03
C LYS A 86 7.76 0.55 6.38
N GLU A 87 8.43 1.22 7.31
CA GLU A 87 7.90 1.49 8.65
C GLU A 87 6.66 2.40 8.59
N ARG A 88 6.66 3.35 7.65
CA ARG A 88 5.49 4.20 7.38
C ARG A 88 4.30 3.37 6.88
N TYR A 89 4.53 2.41 6.00
CA TYR A 89 3.50 1.47 5.55
C TYR A 89 2.99 0.60 6.70
N GLU A 90 3.89 0.00 7.49
CA GLU A 90 3.51 -0.86 8.63
C GLU A 90 2.63 -0.10 9.64
N ALA A 91 2.96 1.17 9.92
CA ALA A 91 2.14 2.03 10.77
C ALA A 91 0.77 2.35 10.14
N PHE A 92 0.73 2.62 8.83
CA PHE A 92 -0.52 2.81 8.09
C PHE A 92 -1.40 1.54 8.11
N GLU A 93 -0.80 0.38 7.87
CA GLU A 93 -1.48 -0.92 7.81
C GLU A 93 -2.18 -1.23 9.15
N GLU A 94 -1.47 -1.11 10.27
CA GLU A 94 -2.06 -1.37 11.59
C GLU A 94 -3.21 -0.40 11.89
N LYS A 95 -3.01 0.89 11.59
CA LYS A 95 -4.05 1.91 11.78
C LYS A 95 -5.29 1.60 10.93
N ARG A 96 -5.12 1.40 9.62
CA ARG A 96 -6.22 1.20 8.68
C ARG A 96 -6.96 -0.12 8.95
N ALA A 97 -6.24 -1.19 9.28
CA ALA A 97 -6.87 -2.45 9.68
C ALA A 97 -7.67 -2.28 10.99
N GLY A 98 -7.17 -1.51 11.96
CA GLY A 98 -7.91 -1.18 13.18
C GLY A 98 -9.19 -0.39 12.91
N GLU A 99 -9.12 0.63 12.06
CA GLU A 99 -10.28 1.42 11.62
C GLU A 99 -11.33 0.53 10.94
N ILE A 100 -10.92 -0.35 10.03
CA ILE A 100 -11.83 -1.28 9.34
C ILE A 100 -12.47 -2.26 10.32
N ARG A 101 -11.71 -2.82 11.28
CA ARG A 101 -12.29 -3.70 12.32
C ARG A 101 -13.38 -2.99 13.13
N ALA A 102 -13.12 -1.75 13.55
CA ALA A 102 -14.10 -0.97 14.29
C ALA A 102 -15.37 -0.70 13.45
N MET A 103 -15.22 -0.39 12.16
CA MET A 103 -16.37 -0.23 11.26
C MET A 103 -17.19 -1.53 11.11
N VAL A 104 -16.52 -2.67 11.02
CA VAL A 104 -17.15 -4.00 10.91
C VAL A 104 -17.91 -4.37 12.20
N GLU A 105 -17.37 -4.04 13.37
CA GLU A 105 -18.04 -4.27 14.66
C GLU A 105 -19.35 -3.49 14.80
N MET A 106 -19.42 -2.32 14.17
CA MET A 106 -20.58 -1.42 14.20
C MET A 106 -21.67 -1.75 13.17
N VAL A 107 -21.50 -2.82 12.38
CA VAL A 107 -22.49 -3.23 11.36
C VAL A 107 -23.79 -3.67 12.03
N ASP A 108 -24.89 -3.03 11.63
CA ASP A 108 -26.24 -3.50 11.94
C ASP A 108 -26.61 -4.69 11.05
N GLU A 109 -26.80 -5.84 11.67
CA GLU A 109 -27.14 -7.10 10.99
C GLU A 109 -28.67 -7.36 10.90
N SER A 110 -29.50 -6.41 11.34
CA SER A 110 -30.96 -6.53 11.36
C SER A 110 -31.59 -6.65 9.97
N GLU A 111 -31.00 -6.03 8.95
CA GLU A 111 -31.45 -6.07 7.55
C GLU A 111 -30.81 -7.22 6.74
N GLY A 112 -30.17 -8.18 7.41
CA GLY A 112 -29.61 -9.38 6.78
C GLY A 112 -28.17 -9.26 6.28
N LEU A 113 -27.58 -8.06 6.27
CA LEU A 113 -26.13 -7.88 6.09
C LEU A 113 -25.40 -8.58 7.24
N LYS A 114 -24.35 -9.35 6.94
CA LYS A 114 -23.58 -10.08 7.96
C LYS A 114 -22.16 -9.55 8.06
N LYS A 115 -21.75 -9.14 9.27
CA LYS A 115 -20.41 -8.57 9.49
C LYS A 115 -19.28 -9.56 9.18
N GLY A 116 -19.56 -10.86 9.37
CA GLY A 116 -18.62 -11.94 9.08
C GLY A 116 -18.11 -11.96 7.63
N VAL A 117 -18.86 -11.41 6.67
CA VAL A 117 -18.37 -11.29 5.28
C VAL A 117 -17.16 -10.35 5.21
N PHE A 118 -17.19 -9.23 5.94
CA PHE A 118 -16.11 -8.25 5.96
C PHE A 118 -14.91 -8.74 6.77
N GLU A 119 -15.15 -9.48 7.86
CA GLU A 119 -14.08 -10.13 8.63
C GLU A 119 -13.29 -11.11 7.76
N VAL A 120 -13.98 -11.92 6.95
CA VAL A 120 -13.34 -12.86 6.02
C VAL A 120 -12.48 -12.11 4.99
N PHE A 121 -12.97 -11.01 4.43
CA PHE A 121 -12.19 -10.22 3.49
C PHE A 121 -10.98 -9.57 4.16
N LEU A 122 -11.16 -8.92 5.31
CA LEU A 122 -10.07 -8.28 6.03
C LEU A 122 -8.99 -9.29 6.44
N ASN A 123 -9.36 -10.48 6.92
CA ASN A 123 -8.40 -11.52 7.30
C ASN A 123 -7.57 -12.05 6.13
N LYS A 124 -8.08 -11.97 4.89
CA LYS A 124 -7.33 -12.35 3.69
C LYS A 124 -6.34 -11.27 3.24
N ILE A 125 -6.61 -10.01 3.58
CA ILE A 125 -5.84 -8.85 3.12
C ILE A 125 -4.83 -8.41 4.18
N TYR A 126 -5.19 -8.48 5.45
CA TYR A 126 -4.33 -8.05 6.56
C TYR A 126 -3.01 -8.82 6.56
N LYS A 127 -1.89 -8.09 6.47
CA LYS A 127 -0.53 -8.65 6.43
C LYS A 127 -0.33 -9.70 5.34
N ARG A 128 -1.02 -9.57 4.20
CA ARG A 128 -0.78 -10.45 3.06
C ARG A 128 0.66 -10.27 2.57
N THR A 129 1.25 -11.39 2.15
CA THR A 129 2.60 -11.43 1.59
C THR A 129 2.60 -11.64 0.06
N LYS A 130 1.40 -11.75 -0.53
CA LYS A 130 1.13 -11.96 -1.96
C LYS A 130 -0.27 -11.49 -2.36
#